data_AF-A0A7X9FHC3-F1
#
_entry.id   AF-A0A7X9FHC3-F1
#
_cell.length_a   1.000
_cell.length_b   1.000
_cell.length_c   1.000
_cell.angle_alpha   90.00
_cell.angle_beta   90.00
_cell.angle_gamma   90.00
#
_symmetry.space_group_name_H-M   'P 1'
#
loop_
_entity.id
_entity.type
_entity.pdbx_description
1 polymer ?
#
loop_
_entity_poly.entity_id
_entity_poly.type
_entity_poly.pdbx_seq_one_letter_code
_entity_poly.pdbx_strand_id
1 'polypeptide(L)'
;MLNGEHYNHDYIGGTECWSEVHSNLNVIGGLFSLQLGTTAPIPDSIFLDTTLYIGVSVGGDTEMAPRLSLAAGPYSYRIQAIDGADGGTVNGNVAITGKINIGTGNSNSGAYAFVAGESDTADGTHATVSGGRNNSAKGYYSAIGGGLCNKVEQGTYFATISGGDSNFVSHDKAFIGGGVRNVVTALGAAIVSGEANIASGSGAFIGGGYNNLASGLMSSIPGGHSNEASAHYSFAAGYSAKARHMASFVLSAGMGDSTCSGGSG
;
A
#
# COMPACT_ATOMS: atom_id res chain seq x y z
N MET A 1 43.68 8.27 14.81
CA MET A 1 42.88 7.78 15.96
C MET A 1 41.63 8.65 16.06
N LEU A 2 40.46 8.06 16.26
CA LEU A 2 39.19 8.76 16.52
C LEU A 2 38.80 8.50 17.97
N ASN A 3 38.74 9.57 18.76
CA ASN A 3 38.40 9.51 20.18
C ASN A 3 37.10 10.29 20.40
N GLY A 4 36.21 9.77 21.24
CA GLY A 4 34.92 10.36 21.55
C GLY A 4 34.58 10.19 23.02
N GLU A 5 34.20 11.28 23.71
CA GLU A 5 33.50 11.20 24.99
C GLU A 5 32.60 12.42 25.26
N HIS A 6 31.61 12.17 26.12
CA HIS A 6 30.59 13.07 26.64
C HIS A 6 31.20 14.23 27.45
N TYR A 7 30.73 15.45 27.15
CA TYR A 7 30.81 16.66 27.99
C TYR A 7 32.12 16.88 28.77
N ASN A 8 33.13 17.49 28.14
CA ASN A 8 33.73 18.73 28.63
C ASN A 8 34.68 19.33 27.60
N HIS A 9 34.79 20.66 27.59
CA HIS A 9 35.59 21.50 26.70
C HIS A 9 37.13 21.30 26.78
N ASP A 10 37.70 20.09 26.71
CA ASP A 10 39.17 19.96 26.83
C ASP A 10 39.83 19.04 25.79
N TYR A 11 40.65 19.72 24.97
CA TYR A 11 41.60 19.32 23.93
C TYR A 11 42.69 18.31 24.34
N ILE A 12 42.51 17.59 25.46
CA ILE A 12 43.55 16.78 26.13
C ILE A 12 43.01 15.49 26.78
N GLY A 13 41.72 15.14 26.61
CA GLY A 13 41.10 13.92 27.16
C GLY A 13 40.25 13.11 26.16
N GLY A 14 39.68 11.98 26.61
CA GLY A 14 38.72 11.13 25.86
C GLY A 14 39.18 9.69 25.59
N THR A 15 38.23 8.76 25.52
CA THR A 15 38.45 7.34 25.20
C THR A 15 38.54 7.14 23.68
N GLU A 16 39.47 6.29 23.24
CA GLU A 16 39.56 5.90 21.83
C GLU A 16 38.35 5.04 21.45
N CYS A 17 37.59 5.48 20.43
CA CYS A 17 36.42 4.78 19.93
C CYS A 17 36.73 4.00 18.65
N TRP A 18 37.75 4.42 17.90
CA TRP A 18 38.22 3.76 16.68
C TRP A 18 39.64 4.22 16.36
N SER A 19 40.46 3.36 15.77
CA SER A 19 41.78 3.73 15.26
C SER A 19 42.13 2.98 13.98
N GLU A 20 43.01 3.59 13.20
CA GLU A 20 43.62 2.96 12.04
C GLU A 20 45.07 3.47 11.90
N VAL A 21 45.94 2.67 11.29
CA VAL A 21 47.38 2.96 11.16
C VAL A 21 47.79 2.84 9.70
N HIS A 22 48.44 3.89 9.18
CA HIS A 22 48.92 3.97 7.80
C HIS A 22 50.45 4.03 7.76
N SER A 23 51.10 2.98 7.24
CA SER A 23 52.56 2.84 7.29
C SER A 23 53.31 3.44 6.09
N ASN A 24 52.62 3.76 4.99
CA ASN A 24 53.24 4.15 3.70
C ASN A 24 52.67 5.48 3.16
N LEU A 25 52.48 6.47 4.03
CA LEU A 25 51.99 7.78 3.60
C LEU A 25 53.09 8.57 2.89
N ASN A 26 52.78 9.05 1.69
CA ASN A 26 53.65 9.99 0.98
C ASN A 26 53.50 11.38 1.60
N VAL A 27 54.54 11.83 2.30
CA VAL A 27 54.57 13.15 2.94
C VAL A 27 55.48 14.06 2.13
N ILE A 28 54.95 15.16 1.61
CA ILE A 28 55.72 16.13 0.81
C ILE A 28 55.71 17.47 1.55
N GLY A 29 56.86 17.90 2.05
CA GLY A 29 56.99 19.17 2.78
C GLY A 29 56.15 19.25 4.06
N GLY A 30 55.90 18.11 4.72
CA GLY A 30 55.08 18.01 5.93
C GLY A 30 53.57 17.91 5.67
N LEU A 31 53.13 17.96 4.41
CA LEU A 31 51.72 17.78 4.03
C LEU A 31 51.45 16.33 3.64
N PHE A 32 50.29 15.82 4.06
CA PHE A 32 49.73 14.54 3.64
C PHE A 32 48.22 14.65 3.49
N SER A 33 47.64 13.76 2.68
CA SER A 33 46.19 13.60 2.55
C SER A 33 45.87 12.14 2.77
N LEU A 34 44.83 11.88 3.56
CA LEU A 34 44.42 10.53 3.92
C LEU A 34 42.89 10.45 3.90
N GLN A 35 42.38 9.37 3.30
CA GLN A 35 40.99 8.98 3.46
C GLN A 35 40.87 8.02 4.64
N LEU A 36 40.10 8.44 5.65
CA LEU A 36 39.86 7.63 6.84
C LEU A 36 38.93 6.45 6.53
N GLY A 37 39.13 5.33 7.22
CA GLY A 37 38.27 4.15 7.11
C GLY A 37 38.69 3.13 6.06
N THR A 38 39.86 3.32 5.44
CA THR A 38 40.34 2.48 4.33
C THR A 38 41.12 1.24 4.82
N THR A 39 41.72 1.31 6.01
CA THR A 39 42.44 0.17 6.61
C THR A 39 41.65 -0.50 7.74
N ALA A 40 40.83 0.27 8.43
CA ALA A 40 39.82 -0.23 9.36
C ALA A 40 38.50 0.52 9.09
N PRO A 41 37.44 -0.13 8.58
CA PRO A 41 36.16 0.55 8.37
C PRO A 41 35.68 1.27 9.64
N ILE A 42 35.14 2.48 9.49
CA ILE A 42 34.61 3.26 10.60
C ILE A 42 33.21 2.70 10.92
N PRO A 43 32.95 2.17 12.13
CA PRO A 43 31.64 1.61 12.46
C PRO A 43 30.61 2.71 12.78
N ASP A 44 29.37 2.53 12.34
CA ASP A 44 28.28 3.51 12.53
C ASP A 44 28.03 3.88 14.00
N SER A 45 28.35 2.96 14.92
CA SER A 45 28.16 3.13 16.36
C SER A 45 28.90 4.31 16.97
N ILE A 46 29.95 4.84 16.32
CA ILE A 46 30.70 5.99 16.86
C ILE A 46 29.98 7.33 16.67
N PHE A 47 28.94 7.40 15.83
CA PHE A 47 28.26 8.65 15.47
C PHE A 47 26.97 8.92 16.27
N LEU A 48 26.70 8.16 17.33
CA LEU A 48 25.43 8.13 18.05
C LEU A 48 25.36 9.11 19.25
N ASP A 49 25.65 10.40 19.06
CA ASP A 49 25.48 11.49 20.05
C ASP A 49 26.72 11.92 20.88
N THR A 50 27.92 11.89 20.30
CA THR A 50 29.12 12.51 20.91
C THR A 50 29.84 13.45 19.97
N THR A 51 30.41 14.54 20.51
CA THR A 51 31.39 15.33 19.78
C THR A 51 32.66 14.50 19.61
N LEU A 52 32.99 14.17 18.36
CA LEU A 52 34.17 13.40 18.01
C LEU A 52 35.33 14.32 17.68
N TYR A 53 36.55 13.86 17.99
CA TYR A 53 37.79 14.57 17.66
C TYR A 53 38.75 13.63 16.91
N ILE A 54 39.45 14.17 15.92
CA ILE A 54 40.51 13.48 15.21
C ILE A 54 41.83 13.69 15.95
N GLY A 55 42.39 12.57 16.38
CA GLY A 55 43.74 12.44 16.92
C GLY A 55 44.73 11.95 15.88
N VAL A 56 45.89 12.62 15.78
CA VAL A 56 46.96 12.25 14.84
C VAL A 56 48.28 12.11 15.60
N SER A 57 48.95 10.97 15.44
CA SER A 57 50.34 10.76 15.85
C SER A 57 51.15 10.29 14.65
N VAL A 58 52.42 10.63 14.59
CA VAL A 58 53.33 10.23 13.51
C VAL A 58 54.51 9.48 14.12
N GLY A 59 54.71 8.23 13.70
CA GLY A 59 55.77 7.39 14.27
C GLY A 59 55.60 7.18 15.78
N GLY A 60 56.64 7.49 16.55
CA GLY A 60 56.66 7.40 18.01
C GLY A 60 56.37 8.73 18.73
N ASP A 61 56.00 9.77 18.00
CA ASP A 61 55.76 11.10 18.58
C ASP A 61 54.47 11.11 19.41
N THR A 62 54.44 12.01 20.40
CA THR A 62 53.22 12.31 21.15
C THR A 62 52.13 12.79 20.20
N GLU A 63 50.88 12.43 20.49
CA GLU A 63 49.71 12.87 19.73
C GLU A 63 49.67 14.40 19.56
N MET A 64 49.39 14.86 18.35
CA MET A 64 49.32 16.27 18.01
C MET A 64 48.14 16.95 18.74
N ALA A 65 48.43 18.08 19.38
CA ALA A 65 47.45 18.92 20.05
C ALA A 65 47.44 20.35 19.46
N PRO A 66 46.28 21.01 19.35
CA PRO A 66 44.94 20.53 19.72
C PRO A 66 44.33 19.58 18.66
N ARG A 67 43.47 18.66 19.10
CA ARG A 67 42.70 17.80 18.19
C ARG A 67 41.69 18.60 17.36
N LEU A 68 41.41 18.14 16.14
CA LEU A 68 40.40 18.73 15.27
C LEU A 68 39.04 18.09 15.55
N SER A 69 38.00 18.89 15.84
CA SER A 69 36.64 18.37 16.00
C SER A 69 36.06 17.91 14.67
N LEU A 70 35.46 16.72 14.65
CA LEU A 70 34.59 16.28 13.57
C LEU A 70 33.25 16.99 13.69
N ALA A 71 32.96 17.83 12.71
CA ALA A 71 31.66 18.44 12.52
C ALA A 71 30.98 17.82 11.31
N ALA A 72 29.67 17.66 11.38
CA ALA A 72 28.86 17.36 10.20
C ALA A 72 29.03 18.49 9.18
N GLY A 73 29.40 18.15 7.94
CA GLY A 73 29.50 19.13 6.86
C GLY A 73 28.11 19.69 6.52
N PRO A 74 27.97 20.96 6.10
CA PRO A 74 26.68 21.57 5.76
C PRO A 74 25.85 20.78 4.72
N TYR A 75 26.50 19.94 3.91
CA TYR A 75 25.87 19.10 2.89
C TYR A 75 25.32 17.76 3.39
N SER A 76 25.58 17.33 4.64
CA SER A 76 25.06 16.06 5.16
C SER A 76 23.59 16.11 5.59
N TYR A 77 22.92 17.25 5.45
CA TYR A 77 21.50 17.43 5.80
C TYR A 77 20.50 17.09 4.68
N ARG A 78 20.97 16.82 3.45
CA ARG A 78 20.10 16.42 2.33
C ARG A 78 20.52 15.05 1.81
N ILE A 79 20.02 14.01 2.47
CA ILE A 79 20.12 12.66 1.93
C ILE A 79 19.12 12.51 0.78
N GLN A 80 19.61 12.19 -0.42
CA GLN A 80 18.76 11.99 -1.60
C GLN A 80 18.11 10.60 -1.59
N ALA A 81 18.79 9.59 -1.04
CA ALA A 81 18.30 8.23 -0.90
C ALA A 81 18.90 7.60 0.36
N ILE A 82 18.07 6.89 1.12
CA ILE A 82 18.50 6.02 2.21
C ILE A 82 18.53 4.60 1.61
N ASP A 83 19.72 4.00 1.51
CA ASP A 83 19.91 2.66 0.96
C ASP A 83 20.20 1.66 2.10
N GLY A 84 19.64 0.46 2.02
CA GLY A 84 19.86 -0.61 3.01
C GLY A 84 19.24 -0.42 4.40
N ALA A 85 18.31 0.52 4.58
CA ALA A 85 17.59 0.64 5.85
C ALA A 85 16.53 -0.47 5.97
N ASP A 86 16.81 -1.46 6.82
CA ASP A 86 15.88 -2.57 7.10
C ASP A 86 14.81 -2.22 8.16
N GLY A 87 14.81 -0.98 8.67
CA GLY A 87 13.87 -0.53 9.68
C GLY A 87 14.13 0.87 10.22
N GLY A 88 13.35 1.25 11.23
CA GLY A 88 13.40 2.56 11.87
C GLY A 88 12.00 3.01 12.30
N THR A 89 11.93 3.98 13.19
CA THR A 89 10.67 4.63 13.58
C THR A 89 10.74 6.10 13.20
N VAL A 90 9.74 6.59 12.48
CA VAL A 90 9.56 8.03 12.29
C VAL A 90 8.66 8.54 13.41
N ASN A 91 9.24 9.28 14.36
CA ASN A 91 8.47 9.90 15.43
C ASN A 91 7.74 11.14 14.89
N GLY A 92 6.40 11.09 14.88
CA GLY A 92 5.54 12.18 14.41
C GLY A 92 4.82 11.86 13.10
N ASN A 93 4.25 12.89 12.47
CA ASN A 93 3.47 12.75 11.23
C ASN A 93 4.38 12.87 10.01
N VAL A 94 4.19 11.98 9.01
CA VAL A 94 4.86 12.07 7.71
C VAL A 94 3.93 12.73 6.70
N ALA A 95 4.31 13.90 6.18
CA ALA A 95 3.60 14.56 5.09
C ALA A 95 4.17 14.10 3.73
N ILE A 96 3.35 13.40 2.94
CA ILE A 96 3.70 12.94 1.59
C ILE A 96 2.81 13.70 0.61
N THR A 97 3.42 14.49 -0.28
CA THR A 97 2.71 15.34 -1.26
C THR A 97 2.50 14.65 -2.62
N GLY A 98 3.12 13.48 -2.80
CA GLY A 98 3.10 12.71 -4.04
C GLY A 98 2.37 11.37 -3.89
N LYS A 99 2.99 10.32 -4.42
CA LYS A 99 2.47 8.95 -4.40
C LYS A 99 3.06 8.15 -3.24
N ILE A 100 2.35 7.12 -2.79
CA ILE A 100 2.86 6.17 -1.79
C ILE A 100 2.88 4.78 -2.42
N ASN A 101 4.03 4.11 -2.34
CA ASN A 101 4.20 2.72 -2.76
C ASN A 101 4.87 1.93 -1.62
N ILE A 102 4.16 0.95 -1.06
CA ILE A 102 4.62 0.13 0.07
C ILE A 102 4.60 -1.35 -0.31
N GLY A 103 5.73 -2.04 -0.14
CA GLY A 103 5.87 -3.45 -0.52
C GLY A 103 6.54 -3.63 -1.89
N THR A 104 6.43 -4.82 -2.45
CA THR A 104 7.27 -5.25 -3.59
C THR A 104 6.45 -5.49 -4.86
N GLY A 105 7.01 -5.09 -6.01
CA GLY A 105 6.43 -5.40 -7.32
C GLY A 105 5.18 -4.59 -7.68
N ASN A 106 4.82 -3.57 -6.89
CA ASN A 106 3.64 -2.75 -7.16
C ASN A 106 3.89 -1.74 -8.30
N SER A 107 2.85 -1.47 -9.10
CA SER A 107 2.80 -0.39 -10.08
C SER A 107 1.98 0.79 -9.55
N ASN A 108 2.56 1.97 -9.46
CA ASN A 108 1.86 3.19 -9.03
C ASN A 108 2.00 4.31 -10.06
N SER A 109 1.23 4.24 -11.15
CA SER A 109 1.27 5.24 -12.22
C SER A 109 0.29 6.41 -12.03
N GLY A 110 -0.74 6.26 -11.18
CA GLY A 110 -1.74 7.29 -10.90
C GLY A 110 -1.18 8.49 -10.12
N ALA A 111 -1.59 9.71 -10.47
CA ALA A 111 -1.23 10.90 -9.68
C ALA A 111 -1.92 10.86 -8.30
N TYR A 112 -1.18 11.17 -7.23
CA TYR A 112 -1.67 11.13 -5.83
C TYR A 112 -2.24 9.77 -5.40
N ALA A 113 -1.80 8.68 -6.03
CA ALA A 113 -2.30 7.34 -5.74
C ALA A 113 -1.52 6.67 -4.59
N PHE A 114 -2.22 5.76 -3.90
CA PHE A 114 -1.69 4.94 -2.82
C PHE A 114 -1.75 3.46 -3.25
N VAL A 115 -0.64 2.75 -3.09
CA VAL A 115 -0.59 1.29 -3.22
C VAL A 115 0.25 0.69 -2.11
N ALA A 116 -0.27 -0.36 -1.49
CA ALA A 116 0.47 -1.22 -0.58
C ALA A 116 0.22 -2.69 -0.94
N GLY A 117 1.16 -3.58 -0.63
CA GLY A 117 1.03 -5.03 -0.83
C GLY A 117 2.06 -5.61 -1.79
N GLU A 118 1.69 -6.68 -2.49
CA GLU A 118 2.54 -7.42 -3.43
C GLU A 118 1.91 -7.45 -4.83
N SER A 119 2.64 -6.93 -5.83
CA SER A 119 2.19 -6.93 -7.23
C SER A 119 0.83 -6.25 -7.47
N ASP A 120 0.51 -5.26 -6.65
CA ASP A 120 -0.70 -4.45 -6.77
C ASP A 120 -0.49 -3.28 -7.76
N THR A 121 -1.57 -2.81 -8.38
CA THR A 121 -1.56 -1.73 -9.37
C THR A 121 -2.54 -0.62 -8.99
N ALA A 122 -2.03 0.62 -8.87
CA ALA A 122 -2.83 1.83 -8.71
C ALA A 122 -2.48 2.83 -9.84
N ASP A 123 -3.23 2.76 -10.94
CA ASP A 123 -2.96 3.57 -12.14
C ASP A 123 -3.90 4.77 -12.27
N GLY A 124 -5.06 4.75 -11.60
CA GLY A 124 -5.99 5.87 -11.63
C GLY A 124 -5.51 7.05 -10.77
N THR A 125 -5.79 8.28 -11.20
CA THR A 125 -5.54 9.47 -10.36
C THR A 125 -6.37 9.36 -9.07
N HIS A 126 -5.73 9.53 -7.91
CA HIS A 126 -6.29 9.30 -6.58
C HIS A 126 -6.77 7.86 -6.33
N ALA A 127 -6.30 6.88 -7.11
CA ALA A 127 -6.62 5.48 -6.85
C ALA A 127 -5.96 5.01 -5.54
N THR A 128 -6.63 4.11 -4.84
CA THR A 128 -6.15 3.51 -3.60
C THR A 128 -6.23 1.99 -3.70
N VAL A 129 -5.12 1.31 -3.43
CA VAL A 129 -5.09 -0.12 -3.09
C VAL A 129 -4.46 -0.25 -1.72
N SER A 130 -5.25 -0.64 -0.73
CA SER A 130 -4.81 -0.57 0.68
C SER A 130 -3.84 -1.70 1.09
N GLY A 131 -3.72 -2.75 0.26
CA GLY A 131 -2.96 -3.96 0.58
C GLY A 131 -3.36 -5.14 -0.31
N GLY A 132 -2.77 -6.31 -0.03
CA GLY A 132 -3.15 -7.58 -0.65
C GLY A 132 -2.16 -8.05 -1.70
N ARG A 133 -2.67 -8.78 -2.70
CA ARG A 133 -1.87 -9.27 -3.82
C ARG A 133 -2.64 -9.20 -5.13
N ASN A 134 -1.98 -8.73 -6.20
CA ASN A 134 -2.52 -8.70 -7.58
C ASN A 134 -3.83 -7.92 -7.74
N ASN A 135 -4.11 -6.93 -6.91
CA ASN A 135 -5.23 -6.02 -7.10
C ASN A 135 -4.89 -4.94 -8.12
N SER A 136 -5.88 -4.46 -8.87
CA SER A 136 -5.69 -3.49 -9.95
C SER A 136 -6.76 -2.41 -9.91
N ALA A 137 -6.43 -1.24 -9.35
CA ALA A 137 -7.27 -0.03 -9.33
C ALA A 137 -6.87 0.96 -10.44
N LYS A 138 -7.51 0.86 -11.60
CA LYS A 138 -7.19 1.71 -12.78
C LYS A 138 -8.17 2.86 -13.01
N GLY A 139 -9.26 2.92 -12.24
CA GLY A 139 -10.28 3.97 -12.31
C GLY A 139 -9.89 5.24 -11.56
N TYR A 140 -10.41 6.39 -11.98
CA TYR A 140 -10.25 7.65 -11.27
C TYR A 140 -10.99 7.60 -9.93
N TYR A 141 -10.31 8.03 -8.84
CA TYR A 141 -10.85 7.96 -7.48
C TYR A 141 -11.33 6.55 -7.09
N SER A 142 -10.76 5.51 -7.69
CA SER A 142 -11.14 4.13 -7.39
C SER A 142 -10.48 3.64 -6.10
N ALA A 143 -11.15 2.73 -5.41
CA ALA A 143 -10.64 2.16 -4.17
C ALA A 143 -10.77 0.65 -4.16
N ILE A 144 -9.67 -0.02 -3.84
CA ILE A 144 -9.63 -1.43 -3.46
C ILE A 144 -9.13 -1.52 -2.03
N GLY A 145 -9.98 -2.00 -1.12
CA GLY A 145 -9.62 -2.13 0.31
C GLY A 145 -8.60 -3.26 0.58
N GLY A 146 -8.44 -4.20 -0.34
CA GLY A 146 -7.38 -5.20 -0.33
C GLY A 146 -7.83 -6.53 -0.92
N GLY A 147 -7.24 -7.64 -0.47
CA GLY A 147 -7.59 -8.99 -0.92
C GLY A 147 -6.74 -9.50 -2.07
N LEU A 148 -7.30 -10.39 -2.89
CA LEU A 148 -6.59 -11.08 -3.97
C LEU A 148 -7.28 -10.80 -5.31
N CYS A 149 -6.51 -10.42 -6.33
CA CYS A 149 -6.97 -10.37 -7.72
C CYS A 149 -8.22 -9.49 -7.99
N ASN A 150 -8.51 -8.49 -7.17
CA ASN A 150 -9.63 -7.57 -7.42
C ASN A 150 -9.27 -6.55 -8.51
N LYS A 151 -10.20 -6.23 -9.42
CA LYS A 151 -9.93 -5.34 -10.55
C LYS A 151 -11.02 -4.29 -10.73
N VAL A 152 -10.61 -3.03 -10.72
CA VAL A 152 -11.37 -1.89 -11.22
C VAL A 152 -10.79 -1.46 -12.58
N GLU A 153 -11.62 -1.46 -13.62
CA GLU A 153 -11.22 -1.17 -15.00
C GLU A 153 -10.79 0.30 -15.18
N GLN A 154 -9.93 0.53 -16.18
CA GLN A 154 -9.59 1.86 -16.66
C GLN A 154 -10.83 2.56 -17.23
N GLY A 155 -10.91 3.87 -17.07
CA GLY A 155 -12.02 4.69 -17.58
C GLY A 155 -13.24 4.76 -16.65
N THR A 156 -13.20 4.05 -15.52
CA THR A 156 -14.21 4.17 -14.47
C THR A 156 -13.96 5.37 -13.54
N TYR A 157 -15.02 5.89 -12.93
CA TYR A 157 -14.99 6.96 -11.92
C TYR A 157 -15.70 6.52 -10.64
N PHE A 158 -15.05 6.70 -9.48
CA PHE A 158 -15.61 6.44 -8.14
C PHE A 158 -16.08 4.99 -7.92
N ALA A 159 -15.39 4.03 -8.54
CA ALA A 159 -15.65 2.61 -8.33
C ALA A 159 -14.95 2.08 -7.09
N THR A 160 -15.63 1.23 -6.32
CA THR A 160 -15.11 0.70 -5.05
C THR A 160 -15.27 -0.82 -4.98
N ILE A 161 -14.19 -1.49 -4.60
CA ILE A 161 -14.20 -2.88 -4.15
C ILE A 161 -13.64 -2.90 -2.72
N SER A 162 -14.45 -3.18 -1.72
CA SER A 162 -13.96 -3.16 -0.33
C SER A 162 -12.95 -4.26 -0.03
N GLY A 163 -12.95 -5.37 -0.78
CA GLY A 163 -11.95 -6.44 -0.70
C GLY A 163 -12.45 -7.74 -1.32
N GLY A 164 -11.90 -8.87 -0.89
CA GLY A 164 -12.32 -10.22 -1.34
C GLY A 164 -11.37 -10.83 -2.37
N ASP A 165 -11.89 -11.79 -3.15
CA ASP A 165 -11.12 -12.51 -4.17
C ASP A 165 -11.77 -12.36 -5.56
N SER A 166 -10.99 -11.89 -6.52
CA SER A 166 -11.35 -11.92 -7.94
C SER A 166 -12.63 -11.14 -8.29
N ASN A 167 -12.93 -10.06 -7.55
CA ASN A 167 -14.07 -9.19 -7.87
C ASN A 167 -13.71 -8.20 -8.99
N PHE A 168 -14.69 -7.84 -9.81
CA PHE A 168 -14.47 -7.02 -11.00
C PHE A 168 -15.51 -5.91 -11.15
N VAL A 169 -15.04 -4.68 -11.36
CA VAL A 169 -15.86 -3.50 -11.62
C VAL A 169 -15.40 -2.80 -12.89
N SER A 170 -16.32 -2.51 -13.81
CA SER A 170 -16.00 -1.87 -15.10
C SER A 170 -16.82 -0.63 -15.43
N HIS A 171 -17.50 -0.03 -14.44
CA HIS A 171 -18.33 1.16 -14.68
C HIS A 171 -18.32 2.14 -13.50
N ASP A 172 -18.76 3.37 -13.77
CA ASP A 172 -18.78 4.45 -12.79
C ASP A 172 -19.70 4.18 -11.61
N LYS A 173 -19.29 4.64 -10.42
CA LYS A 173 -20.05 4.58 -9.16
C LYS A 173 -20.46 3.16 -8.75
N ALA A 174 -19.87 2.15 -9.37
CA ALA A 174 -20.15 0.76 -9.09
C ALA A 174 -19.48 0.33 -7.78
N PHE A 175 -20.13 -0.57 -7.07
CA PHE A 175 -19.72 -0.98 -5.73
C PHE A 175 -19.73 -2.50 -5.56
N ILE A 176 -18.64 -3.04 -5.02
CA ILE A 176 -18.59 -4.40 -4.49
C ILE A 176 -18.13 -4.33 -3.03
N GLY A 177 -18.97 -4.74 -2.09
CA GLY A 177 -18.62 -4.74 -0.67
C GLY A 177 -17.71 -5.89 -0.24
N GLY A 178 -17.53 -6.91 -1.09
CA GLY A 178 -16.58 -8.00 -0.88
C GLY A 178 -17.04 -9.29 -1.58
N GLY A 179 -16.54 -10.44 -1.08
CA GLY A 179 -16.90 -11.76 -1.58
C GLY A 179 -15.98 -12.27 -2.68
N VAL A 180 -16.48 -13.22 -3.48
CA VAL A 180 -15.67 -13.98 -4.44
C VAL A 180 -16.27 -13.91 -5.84
N ARG A 181 -15.50 -13.48 -6.84
CA ARG A 181 -15.93 -13.47 -8.25
C ARG A 181 -17.23 -12.71 -8.52
N ASN A 182 -17.49 -11.63 -7.78
CA ASN A 182 -18.61 -10.74 -8.08
C ASN A 182 -18.25 -9.77 -9.21
N VAL A 183 -19.22 -9.44 -10.06
CA VAL A 183 -19.01 -8.65 -11.28
C VAL A 183 -20.04 -7.53 -11.36
N VAL A 184 -19.58 -6.28 -11.44
CA VAL A 184 -20.43 -5.10 -11.67
C VAL A 184 -19.99 -4.37 -12.93
N THR A 185 -20.88 -4.33 -13.93
CA THR A 185 -20.55 -3.78 -15.27
C THR A 185 -21.44 -2.61 -15.68
N ALA A 186 -22.21 -2.04 -14.75
CA ALA A 186 -23.16 -0.97 -15.05
C ALA A 186 -23.08 0.19 -14.05
N LEU A 187 -23.48 1.37 -14.55
CA LEU A 187 -23.47 2.62 -13.79
C LEU A 187 -24.24 2.49 -12.48
N GLY A 188 -23.59 2.80 -11.36
CA GLY A 188 -24.21 2.85 -10.04
C GLY A 188 -24.80 1.52 -9.53
N ALA A 189 -24.47 0.41 -10.18
CA ALA A 189 -24.88 -0.91 -9.72
C ALA A 189 -24.03 -1.36 -8.52
N ALA A 190 -24.60 -2.22 -7.68
CA ALA A 190 -23.97 -2.62 -6.43
C ALA A 190 -24.18 -4.10 -6.12
N ILE A 191 -23.11 -4.75 -5.64
CA ILE A 191 -23.15 -6.07 -5.02
C ILE A 191 -22.56 -5.92 -3.61
N VAL A 192 -23.34 -6.24 -2.57
CA VAL A 192 -22.84 -6.05 -1.20
C VAL A 192 -21.86 -7.14 -0.80
N SER A 193 -22.12 -8.41 -1.14
CA SER A 193 -21.23 -9.54 -0.84
C SER A 193 -21.63 -10.79 -1.65
N GLY A 194 -21.14 -11.97 -1.26
CA GLY A 194 -21.51 -13.25 -1.85
C GLY A 194 -20.51 -13.78 -2.87
N GLU A 195 -20.94 -14.75 -3.67
CA GLU A 195 -20.10 -15.37 -4.68
C GLU A 195 -20.78 -15.44 -6.05
N ALA A 196 -20.02 -15.16 -7.10
CA ALA A 196 -20.44 -15.28 -8.50
C ALA A 196 -21.70 -14.46 -8.85
N ASN A 197 -21.95 -13.34 -8.18
CA ASN A 197 -23.07 -12.47 -8.51
C ASN A 197 -22.70 -11.49 -9.64
N ILE A 198 -23.66 -11.16 -10.49
CA ILE A 198 -23.47 -10.26 -11.64
C ILE A 198 -24.54 -9.16 -11.61
N ALA A 199 -24.13 -7.92 -11.43
CA ALA A 199 -24.99 -6.74 -11.53
C ALA A 199 -24.62 -5.94 -12.79
N SER A 200 -25.42 -6.09 -13.84
CA SER A 200 -25.16 -5.52 -15.18
C SER A 200 -26.25 -4.57 -15.67
N GLY A 201 -27.32 -4.37 -14.89
CA GLY A 201 -28.29 -3.29 -15.13
C GLY A 201 -27.86 -2.00 -14.43
N SER A 202 -28.10 -0.84 -15.04
CA SER A 202 -27.82 0.45 -14.39
C SER A 202 -28.66 0.58 -13.10
N GLY A 203 -28.02 0.94 -11.98
CA GLY A 203 -28.64 0.97 -10.66
C GLY A 203 -29.13 -0.40 -10.15
N ALA A 204 -28.70 -1.51 -10.74
CA ALA A 204 -29.05 -2.85 -10.26
C ALA A 204 -28.41 -3.12 -8.90
N PHE A 205 -29.11 -3.88 -8.05
CA PHE A 205 -28.67 -4.18 -6.69
C PHE A 205 -28.71 -5.68 -6.41
N ILE A 206 -27.62 -6.21 -5.84
CA ILE A 206 -27.57 -7.55 -5.28
C ILE A 206 -27.08 -7.47 -3.82
N GLY A 207 -27.93 -7.85 -2.87
CA GLY A 207 -27.57 -7.83 -1.44
C GLY A 207 -26.60 -8.94 -1.04
N GLY A 208 -26.55 -10.04 -1.80
CA GLY A 208 -25.55 -11.10 -1.63
C GLY A 208 -26.03 -12.45 -2.12
N GLY A 209 -25.46 -13.52 -1.58
CA GLY A 209 -25.80 -14.89 -1.96
C GLY A 209 -24.91 -15.43 -3.08
N TYR A 210 -25.41 -16.42 -3.82
CA TYR A 210 -24.63 -17.17 -4.81
C TYR A 210 -25.28 -17.12 -6.19
N ASN A 211 -24.50 -16.76 -7.21
CA ASN A 211 -24.87 -16.87 -8.62
C ASN A 211 -26.15 -16.08 -9.01
N ASN A 212 -26.37 -14.90 -8.42
CA ASN A 212 -27.50 -14.06 -8.79
C ASN A 212 -27.16 -13.14 -9.97
N LEU A 213 -28.12 -12.90 -10.86
CA LEU A 213 -28.00 -12.03 -12.04
C LEU A 213 -29.04 -10.90 -12.00
N ALA A 214 -28.60 -9.67 -11.76
CA ALA A 214 -29.42 -8.47 -11.84
C ALA A 214 -29.02 -7.65 -13.07
N SER A 215 -29.69 -7.89 -14.21
CA SER A 215 -29.36 -7.26 -15.50
C SER A 215 -30.37 -6.20 -15.95
N GLY A 216 -31.52 -6.09 -15.29
CA GLY A 216 -32.49 -5.04 -15.58
C GLY A 216 -32.11 -3.69 -14.97
N LEU A 217 -32.46 -2.58 -15.63
CA LEU A 217 -32.36 -1.23 -15.04
C LEU A 217 -33.10 -1.21 -13.70
N MET A 218 -32.45 -0.71 -12.64
CA MET A 218 -33.01 -0.63 -11.29
C MET A 218 -33.62 -1.95 -10.81
N SER A 219 -33.08 -3.09 -11.27
CA SER A 219 -33.48 -4.42 -10.79
C SER A 219 -32.88 -4.70 -9.41
N SER A 220 -33.54 -5.55 -8.63
CA SER A 220 -33.12 -5.83 -7.26
C SER A 220 -33.21 -7.32 -6.93
N ILE A 221 -32.13 -7.82 -6.35
CA ILE A 221 -32.05 -9.16 -5.76
C ILE A 221 -31.52 -9.00 -4.33
N PRO A 222 -32.35 -9.07 -3.29
CA PRO A 222 -31.87 -8.92 -1.91
C PRO A 222 -30.89 -10.03 -1.50
N GLY A 223 -31.00 -11.21 -2.13
CA GLY A 223 -30.06 -12.32 -1.97
C GLY A 223 -30.68 -13.66 -2.38
N GLY A 224 -29.98 -14.74 -2.04
CA GLY A 224 -30.38 -16.10 -2.33
C GLY A 224 -29.44 -16.79 -3.33
N HIS A 225 -29.96 -17.78 -4.06
CA HIS A 225 -29.16 -18.63 -4.93
C HIS A 225 -29.78 -18.72 -6.33
N SER A 226 -29.00 -18.36 -7.37
CA SER A 226 -29.38 -18.47 -8.77
C SER A 226 -30.64 -17.68 -9.18
N ASN A 227 -30.89 -16.52 -8.57
CA ASN A 227 -32.00 -15.66 -8.98
C ASN A 227 -31.62 -14.79 -10.18
N GLU A 228 -32.62 -14.45 -11.00
CA GLU A 228 -32.49 -13.62 -12.19
C GLU A 228 -33.53 -12.49 -12.15
N ALA A 229 -33.07 -11.24 -12.13
CA ALA A 229 -33.90 -10.04 -12.28
C ALA A 229 -33.45 -9.30 -13.54
N SER A 230 -33.96 -9.73 -14.70
CA SER A 230 -33.46 -9.29 -16.02
C SER A 230 -34.29 -8.21 -16.70
N ALA A 231 -35.50 -7.93 -16.20
CA ALA A 231 -36.33 -6.86 -16.71
C ALA A 231 -36.19 -5.54 -15.92
N HIS A 232 -36.51 -4.42 -16.56
CA HIS A 232 -36.51 -3.10 -15.92
C HIS A 232 -37.43 -3.10 -14.68
N TYR A 233 -36.93 -2.58 -13.56
CA TYR A 233 -37.64 -2.47 -12.29
C TYR A 233 -38.09 -3.81 -11.68
N SER A 234 -37.47 -4.92 -12.08
CA SER A 234 -37.84 -6.26 -11.58
C SER A 234 -37.22 -6.59 -10.23
N PHE A 235 -37.89 -7.46 -9.48
CA PHE A 235 -37.46 -7.98 -8.19
C PHE A 235 -37.48 -9.51 -8.19
N ALA A 236 -36.37 -10.14 -7.83
CA ALA A 236 -36.26 -11.60 -7.69
C ALA A 236 -35.58 -11.97 -6.37
N ALA A 237 -36.11 -12.93 -5.62
CA ALA A 237 -35.52 -13.36 -4.36
C ALA A 237 -35.71 -14.86 -4.09
N GLY A 238 -34.74 -15.46 -3.38
CA GLY A 238 -34.81 -16.84 -2.89
C GLY A 238 -33.98 -17.82 -3.72
N TYR A 239 -34.56 -18.89 -4.27
CA TYR A 239 -33.86 -19.92 -5.04
C TYR A 239 -34.41 -20.03 -6.46
N SER A 240 -33.59 -19.74 -7.47
CA SER A 240 -33.97 -19.87 -8.89
C SER A 240 -35.19 -19.02 -9.31
N ALA A 241 -35.46 -17.90 -8.63
CA ALA A 241 -36.51 -16.95 -9.02
C ALA A 241 -36.13 -16.22 -10.32
N LYS A 242 -37.07 -16.08 -11.27
CA LYS A 242 -36.83 -15.47 -12.60
C LYS A 242 -37.82 -14.36 -12.90
N ALA A 243 -37.45 -13.11 -12.65
CA ALA A 243 -38.23 -11.92 -12.92
C ALA A 243 -37.86 -11.31 -14.29
N ARG A 244 -38.54 -11.78 -15.35
CA ARG A 244 -38.24 -11.44 -16.76
C ARG A 244 -39.21 -10.45 -17.39
N HIS A 245 -40.19 -9.97 -16.64
CA HIS A 245 -41.16 -8.99 -17.10
C HIS A 245 -40.95 -7.65 -16.39
N MET A 246 -41.20 -6.55 -17.09
CA MET A 246 -41.04 -5.21 -16.52
C MET A 246 -41.88 -5.06 -15.25
N ALA A 247 -41.26 -4.51 -14.20
CA ALA A 247 -41.90 -4.35 -12.88
C ALA A 247 -42.45 -5.64 -12.25
N SER A 248 -41.92 -6.82 -12.63
CA SER A 248 -42.32 -8.09 -12.03
C SER A 248 -41.68 -8.33 -10.68
N PHE A 249 -42.41 -9.05 -9.81
CA PHE A 249 -41.96 -9.49 -8.51
C PHE A 249 -42.03 -11.02 -8.44
N VAL A 250 -40.90 -11.68 -8.18
CA VAL A 250 -40.82 -13.14 -8.09
C VAL A 250 -40.11 -13.53 -6.79
N LEU A 251 -40.77 -14.36 -5.98
CA LEU A 251 -40.22 -14.95 -4.77
C LEU A 251 -40.26 -16.47 -4.92
N SER A 252 -39.13 -17.15 -4.69
CA SER A 252 -39.03 -18.61 -4.75
C SER A 252 -38.36 -19.14 -3.50
N ALA A 253 -39.10 -19.84 -2.64
CA ALA A 253 -38.63 -20.21 -1.30
C ALA A 253 -37.98 -21.61 -1.20
N GLY A 254 -37.89 -22.40 -2.28
CA GLY A 254 -37.51 -23.82 -2.21
C GLY A 254 -36.41 -24.28 -3.18
N MET A 255 -35.60 -25.28 -2.75
CA MET A 255 -34.74 -26.10 -3.63
C MET A 255 -35.48 -27.34 -4.19
N GLY A 256 -36.73 -27.53 -3.80
CA GLY A 256 -37.68 -28.56 -4.22
C GLY A 256 -39.06 -28.16 -3.69
N ASP A 257 -40.14 -28.61 -4.33
CA ASP A 257 -41.56 -28.29 -4.04
C ASP A 257 -41.80 -27.76 -2.63
N SER A 258 -41.78 -26.43 -2.46
CA SER A 258 -42.23 -25.79 -1.24
C SER A 258 -43.73 -25.57 -1.38
N THR A 259 -44.51 -26.61 -1.06
CA THR A 259 -45.93 -26.50 -0.76
C THR A 259 -46.11 -25.53 0.40
N CYS A 260 -46.61 -24.32 0.15
CA CYS A 260 -47.18 -23.51 1.22
C CYS A 260 -48.51 -24.15 1.66
N SER A 261 -48.49 -24.84 2.80
CA SER A 261 -49.69 -25.25 3.52
C SER A 261 -50.16 -24.12 4.45
N GLY A 262 -51.32 -23.52 4.13
CA GLY A 262 -52.20 -22.80 5.06
C GLY A 262 -51.77 -21.38 5.47
N GLY A 263 -52.66 -20.39 5.61
CA GLY A 263 -54.12 -20.45 5.63
C GLY A 263 -54.76 -19.09 5.38
N SER A 264 -55.99 -19.16 4.91
CA SER A 264 -56.96 -18.07 4.88
C SER A 264 -57.32 -17.63 6.30
N GLY A 265 -57.23 -16.32 6.54
CA GLY A 265 -57.86 -15.60 7.64
C GLY A 265 -58.21 -14.21 7.14
#